data_AF-A0A2J2HE23-F1
#
_entry.id   AF-A0A2J2HE23-F1
#
_cell.length_a   1.000
_cell.length_b   1.000
_cell.length_c   1.000
_cell.angle_alpha   90.00
_cell.angle_beta   90.00
_cell.angle_gamma   90.00
#
_symmetry.space_group_name_H-M   'P 1'
#
loop_
_entity.id
_entity.type
_entity.pdbx_description
1 polymer ?
#
loop_
_entity_poly.entity_id
_entity_poly.type
_entity_poly.pdbx_seq_one_letter_code
_entity_poly.pdbx_strand_id
1 'polypeptide(L)' 'MGLAVPGAIVASIMYSDRDVVGLVGDGGFLMTGLEVSTAVQYRAKSKIVVFNDSALGSLGFTRRLGLEGLLMNW' A
#
# COMPACT_ATOMS: atom_id res chain seq x y z
N MET A 1 0.97 5.83 -4.61
CA MET A 1 0.43 4.56 -4.05
C MET A 1 1.50 3.47 -4.22
N GLY A 2 1.47 2.40 -3.43
CA GLY A 2 2.44 1.30 -3.55
C GLY A 2 3.70 1.37 -2.67
N LEU A 3 3.90 2.42 -1.86
CA LEU A 3 5.07 2.45 -0.96
C LEU A 3 4.95 1.45 0.21
N ALA A 4 3.72 1.13 0.64
CA ALA A 4 3.47 0.38 1.85
C ALA A 4 4.14 -1.01 1.86
N VAL A 5 4.17 -1.72 0.72
CA VAL A 5 4.78 -3.05 0.61
C VAL A 5 6.32 -2.98 0.74
N PRO A 6 7.06 -2.31 -0.16
CA PRO A 6 8.51 -2.21 -0.05
C PRO A 6 8.97 -1.46 1.21
N GLY A 7 8.21 -0.45 1.64
CA GLY A 7 8.49 0.31 2.85
C GLY A 7 8.39 -0.53 4.13
N ALA A 8 7.35 -1.36 4.26
CA ALA A 8 7.21 -2.26 5.40
C ALA A 8 8.31 -3.34 5.40
N ILE A 9 8.69 -3.85 4.22
CA ILE A 9 9.79 -4.81 4.08
C ILE A 9 11.09 -4.23 4.63
N VAL A 10 11.53 -3.08 4.10
CA VAL A 10 12.74 -2.39 4.57
C VAL A 10 12.66 -2.04 6.05
N ALA A 11 11.53 -1.53 6.52
CA ALA A 11 11.36 -1.20 7.93
C ALA A 11 11.50 -2.44 8.83
N SER A 12 10.98 -3.60 8.43
CA SER A 12 11.11 -4.84 9.21
C SER A 12 12.54 -5.41 9.23
N ILE A 13 13.35 -5.06 8.23
CA ILE A 13 14.79 -5.40 8.19
C ILE A 13 15.56 -4.46 9.11
N MET A 14 15.32 -3.14 9.00
CA MET A 14 16.04 -2.12 9.77
C MET A 14 15.71 -2.14 11.26
N TYR A 15 14.45 -2.45 11.61
CA TYR A 15 13.94 -2.46 12.97
C TYR A 15 13.45 -3.84 13.36
N SER A 16 14.34 -4.83 13.29
CA SER A 16 14.04 -6.24 13.51
C SER A 16 13.51 -6.60 14.91
N ASP A 17 13.68 -5.69 15.87
CA ASP A 17 13.13 -5.75 17.24
C ASP A 17 11.66 -5.29 17.34
N ARG A 18 11.08 -4.78 16.24
CA ARG A 18 9.73 -4.19 16.22
C ARG A 18 8.81 -4.93 15.28
N ASP A 19 7.54 -4.96 15.65
CA ASP A 19 6.48 -5.36 14.73
C ASP A 19 6.25 -4.27 13.70
N VAL A 20 6.31 -4.64 12.42
CA VAL A 20 6.08 -3.75 11.29
C VAL A 20 4.87 -4.21 10.50
N VAL A 21 3.89 -3.32 10.35
CA VAL A 21 2.64 -3.58 9.61
C VAL A 21 2.48 -2.54 8.50
N GLY A 22 2.46 -3.00 7.25
CA GLY A 22 2.14 -2.18 6.08
C GLY A 22 0.65 -2.22 5.78
N LEU A 23 0.02 -1.05 5.69
CA LEU A 23 -1.39 -0.90 5.33
C LEU A 23 -1.50 -0.42 3.88
N VAL A 24 -2.25 -1.15 3.04
CA VAL A 24 -2.34 -0.83 1.62
C VAL A 24 -3.72 -1.18 1.05
N GLY A 25 -4.23 -0.38 0.13
CA GLY A 25 -5.40 -0.76 -0.68
C GLY A 25 -5.01 -1.74 -1.79
N ASP A 26 -5.97 -2.48 -2.33
CA ASP A 26 -5.81 -3.39 -3.47
C ASP A 26 -5.08 -2.74 -4.67
N GLY A 27 -5.45 -1.53 -5.08
CA GLY A 27 -4.79 -0.80 -6.17
C GLY A 27 -3.33 -0.50 -5.85
N GLY A 28 -3.02 -0.14 -4.60
CA GLY A 28 -1.64 0.07 -4.16
C GLY A 28 -0.84 -1.23 -4.09
N PHE A 29 -1.49 -2.34 -3.72
CA PHE A 29 -0.88 -3.67 -3.72
C PHE A 29 -0.59 -4.15 -5.15
N LEU A 30 -1.50 -3.91 -6.11
CA LEU A 30 -1.25 -4.26 -7.52
C LEU A 30 -0.06 -3.52 -8.13
N MET A 31 0.27 -2.32 -7.64
CA MET A 31 1.43 -1.57 -8.13
C MET A 31 2.78 -2.18 -7.70
N THR A 32 2.87 -2.78 -6.52
CA THR A 32 4.16 -3.13 -5.87
C THR A 32 4.16 -4.43 -5.08
N GLY A 33 3.08 -5.21 -5.14
CA GLY A 33 2.90 -6.44 -4.37
C GLY A 33 3.89 -7.54 -4.74
N LEU A 34 4.53 -7.47 -5.91
CA LEU A 34 5.60 -8.40 -6.29
C LEU A 34 6.84 -8.29 -5.41
N GLU A 35 7.02 -7.19 -4.67
CA GLU A 35 8.07 -7.02 -3.65
C GLU A 35 7.92 -8.00 -2.47
N VAL A 36 6.79 -8.70 -2.34
CA VAL A 36 6.69 -9.87 -1.43
C VAL A 36 7.80 -10.89 -1.72
N SER A 37 8.25 -11.01 -2.97
CA SER A 37 9.41 -11.84 -3.32
C SER A 37 10.69 -11.36 -2.62
N THR A 38 10.93 -10.05 -2.54
CA THR A 38 12.02 -9.43 -1.78
C THR A 38 11.90 -9.74 -0.30
N ALA A 39 10.69 -9.68 0.27
CA ALA A 39 10.46 -10.06 1.66
C ALA A 39 10.91 -11.50 1.95
N VAL A 40 10.60 -12.44 1.04
CA VAL A 40 11.02 -13.84 1.14
C VAL A 40 12.53 -13.97 1.02
N GLN A 41 13.15 -13.32 0.02
CA GLN A 41 14.60 -13.37 -0.20
C GLN A 41 15.40 -12.91 1.02
N TYR A 42 14.98 -11.80 1.65
CA TYR A 42 15.66 -11.23 2.81
C TYR A 42 15.14 -11.73 4.16
N ARG A 43 14.19 -12.69 4.17
CA ARG A 43 13.53 -13.19 5.38
C ARG A 43 12.96 -12.06 6.25
N ALA A 44 12.45 -11.02 5.60
CA ALA A 44 11.85 -9.87 6.24
C ALA A 44 10.57 -10.30 6.98
N LYS A 45 10.36 -9.78 8.20
CA LYS A 45 9.23 -10.16 9.08
C LYS A 45 8.04 -9.20 8.98
N SER A 46 7.96 -8.41 7.91
CA SER A 46 6.88 -7.47 7.67
C SER A 46 5.52 -8.17 7.52
N LYS A 47 4.48 -7.62 8.14
CA LYS A 47 3.08 -8.02 7.95
C LYS A 47 2.41 -7.03 7.00
N ILE A 48 1.74 -7.49 5.95
CA ILE A 48 1.03 -6.63 5.00
C ILE A 48 -0.47 -6.90 5.12
N VAL A 49 -1.25 -5.84 5.34
CA VAL A 49 -2.72 -5.90 5.36
C VAL A 49 -3.24 -5.18 4.13
N VAL A 50 -4.00 -5.91 3.32
CA VAL A 50 -4.61 -5.41 2.09
C VAL A 50 -6.09 -5.12 2.34
N PHE A 51 -6.49 -3.87 2.18
CA PHE A 51 -7.89 -3.48 2.12
C PHE A 51 -8.38 -3.64 0.68
N ASN A 52 -9.12 -4.71 0.43
CA ASN A 52 -9.64 -5.03 -0.89
C ASN A 52 -11.12 -4.66 -0.99
N ASP A 53 -11.40 -3.52 -1.62
CA ASP A 53 -12.74 -3.06 -1.99
C ASP A 53 -13.00 -3.18 -3.51
N SER A 54 -12.04 -3.72 -4.27
CA SER A 54 -12.07 -3.82 -5.74
C SER A 54 -12.27 -2.47 -6.42
N ALA A 55 -11.83 -1.38 -5.79
CA ALA A 55 -12.03 -0.03 -6.26
C ALA A 55 -10.84 0.89 -5.93
N LEU A 56 -10.75 2.01 -6.66
CA LEU A 56 -9.87 3.08 -6.26
C LEU A 56 -10.56 3.92 -5.18
N GLY A 57 -10.53 3.45 -3.93
CA GLY A 57 -11.27 4.02 -2.81
C GLY A 57 -11.18 5.55 -2.67
N SER A 58 -9.96 6.11 -2.79
CA SER A 58 -9.76 7.57 -2.73
C SER A 58 -10.47 8.31 -3.88
N LEU A 59 -10.48 7.73 -5.08
CA LEU A 59 -11.18 8.31 -6.23
C LEU A 59 -12.70 8.18 -6.07
N GLY A 60 -13.18 7.02 -5.60
CA GLY A 60 -14.59 6.80 -5.28
C GLY A 60 -15.10 7.76 -4.21
N PHE A 61 -14.29 8.06 -3.20
CA PHE A 61 -14.58 9.05 -2.16
C PHE A 61 -14.71 10.45 -2.75
N THR A 62 -13.73 10.89 -3.54
CA THR A 62 -13.77 12.19 -4.23
C THR A 62 -15.02 12.34 -5.10
N ARG A 63 -15.37 11.29 -5.88
CA ARG A 63 -16.58 11.27 -6.71
C ARG A 63 -17.85 11.40 -5.86
N ARG A 64 -17.96 10.68 -4.75
CA ARG A 64 -19.12 10.76 -3.84
C ARG A 64 -19.33 12.16 -3.26
N LEU A 65 -18.26 12.92 -3.06
CA LEU A 65 -18.32 14.30 -2.58
C LEU A 65 -18.54 15.34 -3.70
N GLY A 66 -18.65 14.92 -4.96
CA GLY A 66 -18.79 15.84 -6.10
C GLY A 66 -17.55 16.72 -6.34
N LEU A 67 -16.38 16.32 -5.82
CA LEU A 67 -15.14 17.10 -5.90
C LEU A 67 -14.35 16.85 -7.20
N GLU A 68 -14.90 16.07 -8.12
CA GLU A 68 -14.24 15.70 -9.38
C GLU A 68 -13.97 16.91 -10.30
N GLY A 69 -14.80 17.95 -10.24
CA GLY A 69 -14.57 19.21 -10.97
C GLY A 69 -13.38 20.04 -10.48
N LEU A 70 -12.89 19.81 -9.25
CA LEU A 70 -11.71 20.50 -8.71
C LEU A 70 -10.39 19.88 -9.16
N LEU A 71 -10.41 18.59 -9.53
CA LEU A 71 -9.22 17.85 -9.96
C LEU A 71 -8.97 17.92 -11.47
N MET A 72 -9.99 18.22 -12.29
CA MET A 72 -9.89 18.27 -13.75
C MET A 72 -9.53 19.66 -14.32
N ASN A 73 -9.33 20.67 -13.48
CA ASN A 73 -9.04 22.06 -13.89
C ASN A 73 -7.55 22.45 -13.78
N TRP A 74 -6.63 21.47 -13.82
CA TRP A 74 -5.18 21.69 -13.80
C TRP A 74 -4.51 21.00 -14.99
#